data_AF-A0A434U833-F1
#
_entry.id   AF-A0A434U833-F1
#
_cell.length_a   1.000
_cell.length_b   1.000
_cell.length_c   1.000
_cell.angle_alpha   90.00
_cell.angle_beta   90.00
_cell.angle_gamma   90.00
#
_symmetry.space_group_name_H-M   'P 1'
#
loop_
_entity.id
_entity.type
_entity.pdbx_description
1 polymer ?
#
loop_
_entity_poly.entity_id
_entity_poly.type
_entity_poly.pdbx_seq_one_letter_code
_entity_poly.pdbx_strand_id
1 'polypeptide(L)' 'MKGAFGALHWTPEVFWRSTLTEYMMAIEGFNALSGGEKKDSGPSDEDMAALLAKYG' A
#
# COMPACT_ATOMS: atom_id res chain seq x y z
N MET A 1 10.10 -3.77 -10.11
CA MET A 1 9.75 -5.18 -9.80
C MET A 1 9.84 -5.57 -8.32
N LYS A 2 10.14 -4.65 -7.38
CA LYS A 2 10.21 -4.98 -5.93
C LYS A 2 8.91 -5.58 -5.37
N GLY A 3 7.74 -5.15 -5.86
CA GLY A 3 6.46 -5.75 -5.46
C GLY A 3 6.30 -7.20 -5.89
N ALA A 4 6.58 -7.53 -7.16
CA ALA A 4 6.43 -8.89 -7.67
C ALA A 4 7.40 -9.89 -7.02
N PHE A 5 8.70 -9.57 -6.98
CA PHE A 5 9.71 -10.52 -6.47
C PHE A 5 9.93 -10.44 -4.96
N GLY A 6 9.63 -9.29 -4.36
CA GLY A 6 9.74 -9.08 -2.92
C GLY A 6 8.44 -9.44 -2.21
N ALA A 7 7.37 -8.68 -2.45
CA ALA A 7 6.13 -8.82 -1.69
C ALA A 7 5.34 -10.09 -2.07
N LEU A 8 5.21 -10.37 -3.37
CA LEU A 8 4.47 -11.54 -3.85
C LEU A 8 5.35 -12.79 -3.98
N HIS A 9 6.67 -12.67 -3.81
CA HIS A 9 7.65 -13.76 -4.00
C HIS A 9 7.49 -14.53 -5.32
N TRP A 10 7.06 -13.86 -6.40
CA TRP A 10 6.93 -14.50 -7.70
C TRP A 10 8.30 -14.90 -8.24
N THR A 11 8.35 -16.03 -8.95
CA THR A 11 9.52 -16.33 -9.78
C THR A 11 9.50 -15.45 -11.03
N PRO A 12 10.65 -15.24 -11.70
CA PRO A 12 10.67 -14.54 -12.98
C PRO A 12 9.73 -15.15 -14.02
N GLU A 13 9.60 -16.48 -14.05
CA GLU A 13 8.67 -17.17 -14.96
C GLU A 13 7.21 -16.78 -14.70
N VAL A 14 6.78 -16.82 -13.43
CA VAL A 14 5.41 -16.42 -13.06
C VAL A 14 5.17 -14.96 -13.43
N PHE A 15 6.12 -14.07 -13.16
CA PHE A 15 5.99 -12.65 -13.49
C PHE A 15 5.83 -12.39 -15.00
N TRP A 16 6.65 -13.03 -15.84
CA TRP A 16 6.60 -12.81 -17.28
C TRP A 16 5.42 -13.50 -17.99
N ARG A 17 4.83 -14.52 -17.35
CA ARG A 17 3.63 -15.20 -17.87
C ARG A 17 2.33 -14.52 -17.44
N SER A 18 2.36 -13.71 -16.39
CA SER A 18 1.20 -12.98 -15.90
C SER A 18 0.93 -11.72 -16.70
N THR A 19 -0.34 -11.39 -16.83
CA THR A 19 -0.83 -10.11 -17.35
C THR A 19 -0.69 -9.01 -16.29
N LEU A 20 -0.76 -7.74 -16.74
CA LEU A 20 -0.75 -6.59 -15.84
C LEU A 20 -1.95 -6.63 -14.87
N THR A 21 -3.11 -7.09 -15.33
CA THR A 21 -4.32 -7.22 -14.50
C THR A 21 -4.12 -8.23 -13.38
N GLU A 22 -3.55 -9.40 -13.69
CA GLU A 22 -3.24 -10.42 -12.67
C GLU A 22 -2.23 -9.92 -11.64
N TYR A 23 -1.24 -9.16 -12.08
CA TYR A 23 -0.30 -8.52 -11.17
C TYR A 23 -0.99 -7.54 -10.22
N MET A 24 -1.88 -6.68 -10.72
CA MET A 24 -2.61 -5.71 -9.88
C MET A 24 -3.54 -6.41 -8.89
N MET A 25 -4.31 -7.41 -9.33
CA MET A 25 -5.17 -8.20 -8.44
C MET A 25 -4.37 -8.90 -7.33
N ALA A 26 -3.19 -9.43 -7.65
CA ALA A 26 -2.33 -10.07 -6.65
C ALA A 26 -1.79 -9.06 -5.62
N ILE A 27 -1.42 -7.85 -6.06
CA ILE A 27 -1.00 -6.77 -5.15
C ILE A 27 -2.15 -6.30 -4.26
N GLU A 28 -3.36 -6.14 -4.82
CA GLU A 28 -4.56 -5.79 -4.05
C GLU A 28 -4.86 -6.85 -2.99
N GLY A 29 -4.84 -8.13 -3.37
CA GLY A 29 -5.01 -9.24 -2.44
C GLY A 29 -3.94 -9.26 -1.34
N PHE A 30 -2.68 -9.03 -1.70
CA PHE A 30 -1.58 -8.93 -0.74
C PHE A 30 -1.76 -7.77 0.25
N ASN A 31 -2.17 -6.59 -0.23
CA ASN A 31 -2.43 -5.43 0.60
C ASN A 31 -3.62 -5.67 1.54
N ALA A 32 -4.69 -6.28 1.05
CA ALA A 32 -5.86 -6.62 1.86
C ALA A 32 -5.50 -7.58 3.01
N LEU A 33 -4.64 -8.57 2.75
CA LEU A 33 -4.17 -9.52 3.77
C LEU A 33 -3.14 -8.90 4.73
N SER A 34 -2.36 -7.94 4.27
CA SER A 34 -1.31 -7.28 5.07
C SER A 34 -1.82 -6.15 5.97
N GLY A 35 -3.14 -6.00 6.10
CA GLY A 35 -3.78 -5.00 6.98
C GLY A 35 -4.40 -3.80 6.24
N GLY A 36 -4.57 -3.88 4.93
CA GLY A 36 -5.11 -2.82 4.08
C GLY A 36 -4.14 -1.66 3.90
N GLU A 37 -4.40 -0.79 2.91
CA GLU A 37 -3.78 0.53 2.91
C GLU A 37 -3.97 1.12 4.30
N LYS A 38 -2.89 1.58 4.94
CA LYS A 38 -3.02 2.42 6.12
C LYS A 38 -4.00 3.50 5.71
N LYS A 39 -5.23 3.43 6.20
CA LYS A 39 -6.20 4.51 6.10
C LYS A 39 -5.38 5.71 6.50
N ASP A 40 -5.27 6.67 5.59
CA ASP A 40 -4.58 7.92 5.87
C ASP A 40 -5.36 8.53 7.03
N SER A 41 -4.93 8.18 8.24
CA SER A 41 -5.52 8.68 9.46
C SER A 41 -5.05 10.11 9.41
N GLY A 42 -5.95 10.99 9.00
CA GLY A 42 -5.66 12.41 8.94
C GLY A 42 -5.04 12.91 10.25
N PRO A 43 -4.64 14.19 10.28
CA PRO A 43 -3.93 14.74 11.43
C PRO A 43 -4.64 14.36 12.74
N SER A 44 -3.86 13.93 13.73
CA SER A 44 -4.41 13.65 15.06
C SER A 44 -5.02 14.91 15.67
N ASP A 45 -5.85 14.76 16.71
CA ASP A 45 -6.42 15.92 17.42
C ASP A 45 -5.31 16.84 17.98
N GLU A 46 -4.17 16.27 18.36
CA GLU A 46 -2.99 17.02 18.80
C GLU A 46 -2.33 17.79 17.64
N ASP A 47 -2.21 17.17 16.46
CA ASP A 47 -1.71 17.86 15.26
C ASP A 47 -2.64 19.02 14.87
N MET A 48 -3.95 18.81 14.95
CA MET A 48 -4.96 19.85 14.72
C MET A 48 -4.87 20.98 15.76
N ALA A 49 -4.70 20.65 17.04
CA ALA A 49 -4.54 21.64 18.10
C ALA A 49 -3.24 22.47 17.93
N ALA A 50 -2.14 21.84 17.55
CA ALA A 50 -0.87 22.52 17.29
C ALA A 50 -0.96 23.47 16.08
N LEU A 51 -1.65 23.05 15.02
CA LEU A 51 -1.90 23.90 13.86
C LEU A 51 -2.78 25.11 14.21
N LEU A 52 -3.85 24.89 14.99
CA LEU A 52 -4.70 25.96 15.48
C LEU A 52 -3.94 26.95 16.38
N ALA A 53 -3.08 26.47 17.28
CA ALA A 53 -2.28 27.35 18.15
C ALA A 53 -1.25 28.19 17.38
N LYS A 54 -0.80 27.73 16.21
CA LYS A 54 0.24 28.38 15.41
C LYS A 54 -0.31 29.32 14.34
N TYR A 55 -1.50 29.04 13.81
CA TYR A 55 -2.06 29.74 12.65
C TYR A 55 -3.51 30.21 12.82
N GLY A 56 -4.19 29.84 13.91
CA GLY A 56 -5.49 30.37 14.31
C GLY A 56 -5.36 31.62 15.15
#